data_AF-A0AB39SZ84-F1
#
_entry.id   AF-A0AB39SZ84-F1
#
_cell.length_a   1.000
_cell.length_b   1.000
_cell.length_c   1.000
_cell.angle_alpha   90.00
_cell.angle_beta   90.00
_cell.angle_gamma   90.00
#
_symmetry.space_group_name_H-M   'P 1'
#
loop_
_entity.id
_entity.type
_entity.pdbx_description
1 polymer ?
#
loop_
_entity_poly.entity_id
_entity_poly.type
_entity_poly.pdbx_seq_one_letter_code
_entity_poly.pdbx_strand_id
1 'polypeptide(L)'
;MTSERRGGTPFWAKVLAAVLLVPAVAIAAFFVLAQARESGRQDEAFEATRADAERFADALAAEGGTPSEQDVRAALDRLADGGPRLGTLMEVRPTEHGTRVLVSFSRGYERTVVVFGPAEAMATRCFTVELTAKDRPRVTAHGPEESCTAVAARPSP
;
A
#
# COMPACT_ATOMS: atom_id res chain seq x y z
N MET A 1 24.24 62.79 17.95
CA MET A 1 24.75 61.46 18.38
C MET A 1 23.57 60.62 18.81
N THR A 2 23.10 59.73 17.94
CA THR A 2 22.00 58.81 18.21
C THR A 2 22.57 57.56 18.89
N SER A 3 22.27 57.38 20.17
CA SER A 3 22.62 56.16 20.90
C SER A 3 21.69 55.02 20.49
N GLU A 4 22.20 54.05 19.73
CA GLU A 4 21.55 52.76 19.51
C GLU A 4 21.35 52.04 20.85
N ARG A 5 20.11 52.01 21.36
CA ARG A 5 19.72 51.03 22.38
C ARG A 5 19.56 49.67 21.70
N ARG A 6 20.63 48.87 21.67
CA ARG A 6 20.51 47.42 21.47
C ARG A 6 19.81 46.83 22.69
N GLY A 7 18.48 46.69 22.59
CA GLY A 7 17.68 45.95 23.56
C GLY A 7 18.06 44.47 23.52
N GLY A 8 19.03 44.08 24.34
CA GLY A 8 19.42 42.68 24.51
C GLY A 8 18.32 41.92 25.22
N THR A 9 17.86 40.80 24.62
CA THR A 9 16.95 39.87 25.29
C THR A 9 17.56 39.41 26.60
N PRO A 10 16.82 39.51 27.72
CA PRO A 10 17.36 39.19 29.03
C PRO A 10 17.66 37.70 29.13
N PHE A 11 18.69 37.34 29.90
CA PHE A 11 19.19 35.96 30.00
C PHE A 11 18.09 34.95 30.39
N TRP A 12 17.16 35.33 31.26
CA TRP A 12 16.03 34.49 31.64
C TRP A 12 15.13 34.13 30.46
N ALA A 13 14.92 35.04 29.50
CA ALA A 13 14.09 34.81 28.32
C ALA A 13 14.76 33.82 27.35
N LYS A 14 16.10 33.83 27.27
CA LYS A 14 16.86 32.84 26.48
C LYS A 14 16.79 31.45 27.10
N VAL A 15 16.86 31.35 28.42
CA VAL A 15 16.71 30.08 29.15
C VAL A 15 15.28 29.55 29.01
N LEU A 16 14.26 30.40 29.14
CA LEU A 16 12.86 29.99 28.98
C LEU A 16 12.55 29.56 27.54
N ALA A 17 13.10 30.27 26.54
CA ALA A 17 13.00 29.87 25.14
C ALA A 17 13.70 28.53 24.87
N ALA A 18 14.89 28.30 25.43
CA ALA A 18 15.60 27.02 25.30
C ALA A 18 14.83 25.87 25.98
N VAL A 19 14.27 26.10 27.17
CA VAL A 19 13.47 25.12 27.91
C VAL A 19 12.17 24.76 27.18
N LEU A 20 11.59 25.68 26.39
CA LEU A 20 10.41 25.39 25.55
C LEU A 20 10.79 24.80 24.18
N LEU A 21 11.96 25.14 23.63
CA LEU A 21 12.46 24.61 22.37
C LEU A 21 12.80 23.13 22.45
N VAL A 22 13.47 22.69 23.52
CA VAL A 22 13.84 21.28 23.70
C VAL A 22 12.62 20.33 23.64
N PRO A 23 11.53 20.53 24.40
CA PRO A 23 10.35 19.68 24.30
C PRO A 23 9.66 19.83 22.94
N ALA A 24 9.60 21.03 22.36
CA ALA A 24 9.01 21.22 21.03
C ALA A 24 9.76 20.42 19.94
N VAL A 25 11.09 20.44 19.96
CA VAL A 25 11.94 19.67 19.04
C VAL A 25 11.80 18.17 19.30
N ALA A 26 11.74 17.74 20.56
CA ALA A 26 11.53 16.33 20.90
C ALA A 26 10.17 15.81 20.41
N ILE A 27 9.12 16.62 20.56
CA ILE A 27 7.78 16.31 20.05
C ILE A 27 7.79 16.21 18.52
N ALA A 28 8.40 17.19 17.83
CA ALA A 28 8.52 17.15 16.37
C ALA A 28 9.31 15.92 15.87
N ALA A 29 10.41 15.57 16.53
CA ALA A 29 11.20 14.39 16.20
C ALA A 29 10.39 13.09 16.40
N PHE A 30 9.61 13.00 17.49
CA PHE A 30 8.73 11.86 17.74
C PHE A 30 7.66 11.72 16.65
N PHE A 31 7.06 12.85 16.22
CA PHE A 31 6.10 12.87 15.11
C PHE A 31 6.71 12.38 13.80
N VAL A 32 7.90 12.85 13.45
CA VAL A 32 8.61 12.42 12.24
C VAL A 32 8.91 10.92 12.29
N LEU A 33 9.38 10.41 13.43
CA LEU A 33 9.65 8.98 13.60
C LEU A 33 8.39 8.13 13.53
N ALA A 34 7.28 8.60 14.11
CA ALA A 34 6.00 7.90 14.04
C ALA A 34 5.48 7.82 12.59
N GLN A 35 5.54 8.93 11.86
CA GLN A 35 5.18 8.99 10.43
C GLN A 35 6.06 8.10 9.57
N ALA A 36 7.38 8.11 9.79
CA ALA A 36 8.32 7.26 9.04
C ALA A 36 8.10 5.76 9.31
N ARG A 37 7.72 5.38 10.54
CA ARG A 37 7.37 3.99 10.87
C ARG A 37 6.04 3.58 10.27
N GLU A 38 5.06 4.48 10.23
CA GLU A 38 3.79 4.24 9.57
C GLU A 38 3.98 4.07 8.05
N SER A 39 4.74 4.95 7.39
CA SER A 39 5.04 4.81 5.97
C SER A 39 5.77 3.49 5.67
N GLY A 40 6.74 3.10 6.50
CA GLY A 40 7.43 1.82 6.35
C GLY A 40 6.48 0.61 6.44
N ARG A 41 5.52 0.63 7.38
CA ARG A 41 4.50 -0.44 7.51
C ARG A 41 3.53 -0.45 6.33
N GLN A 42 3.15 0.71 5.83
CA GLN A 42 2.32 0.84 4.64
C GLN A 42 3.04 0.30 3.39
N ASP A 43 4.31 0.64 3.22
CA ASP A 43 5.14 0.16 2.11
C ASP A 43 5.30 -1.37 2.17
N GLU A 44 5.56 -1.92 3.36
CA GLU A 44 5.62 -3.37 3.58
C GLU A 44 4.29 -4.05 3.22
N ALA A 45 3.15 -3.46 3.60
CA ALA A 45 1.84 -3.98 3.23
C ALA A 45 1.59 -3.92 1.72
N PHE A 46 2.03 -2.86 1.03
CA PHE A 46 1.96 -2.78 -0.43
C PHE A 46 2.83 -3.83 -1.12
N GLU A 47 4.06 -4.04 -0.67
CA GLU A 47 4.91 -5.09 -1.22
C GLU A 47 4.35 -6.49 -0.94
N ALA A 48 3.71 -6.70 0.22
CA ALA A 48 3.00 -7.95 0.50
C ALA A 48 1.83 -8.18 -0.47
N THR A 49 1.06 -7.15 -0.86
CA THR A 49 0.02 -7.31 -1.91
C THR A 49 0.60 -7.73 -3.25
N ARG A 50 1.82 -7.26 -3.58
CA ARG A 50 2.50 -7.66 -4.81
C ARG A 50 2.94 -9.12 -4.76
N ALA A 51 3.53 -9.55 -3.65
CA ALA A 51 3.92 -10.94 -3.44
C ALA A 51 2.69 -11.88 -3.49
N ASP A 52 1.53 -11.45 -2.99
CA ASP A 52 0.28 -12.20 -3.12
C ASP A 52 -0.17 -12.34 -4.56
N ALA A 53 -0.12 -11.25 -5.34
CA ALA A 53 -0.48 -11.26 -6.75
C ALA A 53 0.43 -12.15 -7.58
N GLU A 54 1.74 -12.17 -7.28
CA GLU A 54 2.71 -13.06 -7.93
C GLU A 54 2.44 -14.53 -7.60
N ARG A 55 2.23 -14.87 -6.32
CA ARG A 55 1.85 -16.25 -5.92
C ARG A 55 0.53 -16.70 -6.53
N PHE A 56 -0.44 -15.80 -6.61
CA PHE A 56 -1.72 -16.04 -7.28
C PHE A 56 -1.55 -16.32 -8.77
N ALA A 57 -0.75 -15.51 -9.46
CA ALA A 57 -0.48 -15.67 -10.87
C ALA A 57 0.21 -17.00 -11.15
N ASP A 58 1.20 -17.38 -10.33
CA ASP A 58 1.89 -18.66 -10.44
C ASP A 58 0.94 -19.85 -10.19
N ALA A 59 0.06 -19.74 -9.20
CA ALA A 59 -0.94 -20.77 -8.92
C ALA A 59 -1.91 -20.98 -10.09
N LEU A 60 -2.40 -19.90 -10.70
CA LEU A 60 -3.26 -19.98 -11.89
C LEU A 60 -2.52 -20.54 -13.11
N ALA A 61 -1.26 -20.13 -13.31
CA ALA A 61 -0.46 -20.64 -14.41
C ALA A 61 -0.16 -22.16 -14.26
N ALA A 62 -0.02 -22.64 -13.03
CA ALA A 62 0.23 -24.06 -12.73
C ALA A 62 -0.97 -24.97 -13.06
N GLU A 63 -2.20 -24.46 -13.03
CA GLU A 63 -3.40 -25.22 -13.42
C GLU A 63 -3.47 -25.45 -14.94
N GLY A 64 -2.87 -24.54 -15.71
CA GLY A 64 -2.82 -24.62 -17.17
C GLY A 64 -4.16 -24.30 -17.85
N GLY A 65 -4.08 -23.95 -19.12
CA GLY A 65 -5.26 -23.59 -19.91
C GLY A 65 -5.82 -22.19 -19.61
N THR A 66 -7.05 -21.96 -20.04
CA THR A 66 -7.79 -20.69 -19.88
C THR A 66 -8.64 -20.78 -18.61
N PRO A 67 -8.32 -20.07 -17.52
CA PRO A 67 -9.08 -20.19 -16.29
C PRO A 67 -10.46 -19.54 -16.43
N SER A 68 -11.46 -20.20 -15.87
CA SER A 68 -12.79 -19.62 -15.67
C SER A 68 -12.80 -18.67 -14.47
N GLU A 69 -13.84 -17.85 -14.33
CA GLU A 69 -14.02 -17.06 -13.11
C GLU A 69 -14.08 -17.92 -11.84
N GLN A 70 -14.60 -19.15 -11.95
CA GLN A 70 -14.70 -20.05 -10.81
C GLN A 70 -13.31 -20.55 -10.39
N ASP A 71 -12.45 -20.87 -11.35
CA ASP A 71 -11.06 -21.28 -11.09
C ASP A 71 -10.29 -20.15 -10.41
N VAL A 72 -10.48 -18.92 -10.89
CA VAL A 72 -9.89 -17.72 -10.27
C VAL A 72 -10.36 -17.53 -8.83
N ARG A 73 -11.67 -17.61 -8.57
CA ARG A 73 -12.19 -17.51 -7.20
C ARG A 73 -11.64 -18.63 -6.30
N ALA A 74 -11.55 -19.86 -6.81
CA ALA A 74 -10.99 -20.99 -6.08
C ALA A 74 -9.49 -20.81 -5.79
N ALA A 75 -8.73 -20.20 -6.69
CA ALA A 75 -7.31 -19.89 -6.47
C ALA A 75 -7.13 -18.79 -5.41
N LEU A 76 -7.98 -17.75 -5.43
CA LEU A 76 -8.01 -16.74 -4.37
C LEU A 76 -8.37 -17.33 -3.00
N ASP A 77 -9.30 -18.29 -2.97
CA ASP A 77 -9.70 -18.98 -1.74
C ASP A 77 -8.59 -19.85 -1.17
N ARG A 78 -7.84 -20.54 -2.03
CA ARG A 78 -6.67 -21.33 -1.61
C ARG A 78 -5.58 -20.44 -1.01
N LEU A 79 -5.31 -19.26 -1.57
CA LEU A 79 -4.32 -18.33 -1.02
C LEU A 79 -4.66 -17.83 0.38
N ALA A 80 -5.94 -17.85 0.76
CA ALA A 80 -6.34 -17.47 2.10
C ALA A 80 -5.94 -18.54 3.14
N ASP A 81 -5.75 -19.81 2.78
CA ASP A 81 -5.38 -20.94 3.66
C ASP A 81 -6.17 -20.95 5.00
N GLY A 82 -7.46 -20.61 4.96
CA GLY A 82 -8.33 -20.53 6.15
C GLY A 82 -8.24 -19.22 6.95
N GLY A 83 -7.40 -18.29 6.52
CA GLY A 83 -7.35 -16.90 6.97
C GLY A 83 -8.34 -15.98 6.26
N PRO A 84 -8.29 -14.66 6.53
CA PRO A 84 -9.15 -13.70 5.86
C PRO A 84 -8.88 -13.69 4.36
N ARG A 85 -9.93 -13.54 3.54
CA ARG A 85 -9.76 -13.33 2.10
C ARG A 85 -9.03 -12.02 1.86
N LEU A 86 -7.85 -12.13 1.25
CA LEU A 86 -6.98 -10.99 0.93
C LEU A 86 -7.17 -10.48 -0.49
N GLY A 87 -7.83 -11.27 -1.36
CA GLY A 87 -8.01 -10.94 -2.76
C GLY A 87 -9.47 -10.96 -3.19
N THR A 88 -9.84 -10.02 -4.07
CA THR A 88 -11.17 -9.97 -4.70
C THR A 88 -11.01 -10.04 -6.22
N LEU A 89 -11.73 -10.97 -6.86
CA LEU A 89 -11.84 -11.02 -8.31
C LEU A 89 -12.67 -9.83 -8.80
N MET A 90 -12.12 -9.08 -9.75
CA MET A 90 -12.79 -7.93 -10.38
C MET A 90 -13.28 -8.28 -11.78
N GLU A 91 -12.45 -8.93 -12.59
CA GLU A 91 -12.79 -9.30 -13.96
C GLU A 91 -11.92 -10.46 -14.46
N VAL A 92 -12.51 -11.36 -15.26
CA VAL A 92 -11.77 -12.30 -16.10
C VAL A 92 -12.19 -12.04 -17.54
N ARG A 93 -11.23 -11.73 -18.41
CA ARG A 93 -11.49 -11.44 -19.82
C ARG A 93 -10.54 -12.24 -20.72
N PRO A 94 -11.05 -13.02 -21.68
CA PRO A 94 -10.21 -13.63 -22.70
C PRO A 94 -9.61 -12.55 -23.60
N THR A 95 -8.37 -12.75 -24.06
CA THR A 95 -7.66 -11.90 -25.01
C THR A 95 -7.20 -12.73 -26.20
N GLU A 96 -6.69 -12.09 -27.26
CA GLU A 96 -6.16 -12.80 -28.43
C GLU A 96 -5.01 -13.76 -28.10
N HIS A 97 -4.29 -13.50 -27.00
CA HIS A 97 -3.08 -14.22 -26.62
C HIS A 97 -3.23 -15.04 -25.31
N GLY A 98 -4.41 -15.04 -24.69
CA GLY A 98 -4.65 -15.77 -23.46
C GLY A 98 -5.80 -15.22 -22.63
N THR A 99 -5.56 -15.02 -21.33
CA THR A 99 -6.58 -14.53 -20.39
C THR A 99 -6.01 -13.40 -19.54
N ARG A 100 -6.74 -12.30 -19.49
CA ARG A 100 -6.46 -11.20 -18.57
C ARG A 100 -7.37 -11.35 -17.36
N VAL A 101 -6.78 -11.36 -16.18
CA VAL A 101 -7.47 -11.39 -14.89
C VAL A 101 -7.17 -10.09 -14.16
N LEU A 102 -8.21 -9.41 -13.68
CA LEU A 102 -8.08 -8.25 -12.82
C LEU A 102 -8.49 -8.62 -11.40
N VAL A 103 -7.59 -8.39 -10.45
CA VAL A 103 -7.80 -8.71 -9.03
C VAL A 103 -7.35 -7.53 -8.17
N SER A 104 -8.06 -7.30 -7.06
CA SER A 104 -7.56 -6.45 -5.98
C SER A 104 -6.99 -7.33 -4.88
N PHE A 105 -5.86 -6.93 -4.30
CA PHE A 105 -5.35 -7.49 -3.06
C PHE A 105 -5.31 -6.43 -1.98
N SER A 106 -5.64 -6.80 -0.74
CA SER A 106 -5.60 -5.95 0.44
C SER A 106 -4.77 -6.59 1.55
N ARG A 107 -3.97 -5.75 2.22
CA ARG A 107 -3.16 -6.13 3.38
C ARG A 107 -3.36 -5.14 4.51
N GLY A 108 -3.66 -5.67 5.70
CA GLY A 108 -3.76 -4.88 6.91
C GLY A 108 -2.39 -4.39 7.37
N TYR A 109 -2.32 -3.16 7.84
CA TYR A 109 -1.18 -2.62 8.56
C TYR A 109 -1.67 -1.78 9.74
N GLU A 110 -0.85 -1.70 10.78
CA GLU A 110 -1.14 -0.79 11.88
C GLU A 110 -0.67 0.61 11.49
N ARG A 111 -1.57 1.59 11.61
CA ARG A 111 -1.29 3.03 11.50
C ARG A 111 -1.36 3.69 12.86
N THR A 112 -0.78 4.87 13.01
CA THR A 112 -0.78 5.60 14.27
C THR A 112 -1.55 6.90 14.12
N VAL A 113 -2.74 6.96 14.74
CA VAL A 113 -3.53 8.19 14.76
C VAL A 113 -3.11 9.01 15.98
N VAL A 114 -2.59 10.22 15.73
CA VAL A 114 -1.94 11.10 16.73
C VAL A 114 -2.71 11.21 18.06
N VAL A 115 -4.03 11.24 18.03
CA VAL A 115 -4.88 11.42 19.22
C VAL A 115 -5.46 10.10 19.74
N PHE A 116 -5.56 9.07 18.89
CA PHE A 116 -6.33 7.86 19.19
C PHE A 116 -5.45 6.60 19.36
N GLY A 117 -4.15 6.70 19.11
CA GLY A 117 -3.21 5.58 19.24
C GLY A 117 -3.18 4.68 17.99
N PRO A 118 -2.74 3.42 18.14
CA PRO A 118 -2.69 2.48 17.02
C PRO A 118 -4.09 2.16 16.51
N ALA A 119 -4.24 2.12 15.19
CA ALA A 119 -5.46 1.74 14.51
C ALA A 119 -5.12 0.87 13.31
N GLU A 120 -6.03 -0.03 12.94
CA GLU A 120 -5.86 -0.80 11.71
C GLU A 120 -6.17 0.05 10.48
N ALA A 121 -5.40 -0.18 9.42
CA ALA A 121 -5.62 0.35 8.08
C ALA A 121 -5.36 -0.75 7.06
N MET A 122 -5.81 -0.52 5.82
CA MET A 122 -5.66 -1.47 4.72
C MET A 122 -4.89 -0.80 3.59
N ALA A 123 -3.83 -1.46 3.12
CA ALA A 123 -3.20 -1.16 1.85
C ALA A 123 -3.89 -2.03 0.79
N THR A 124 -4.59 -1.41 -0.15
CA THR A 124 -5.29 -2.10 -1.23
C THR A 124 -4.66 -1.71 -2.55
N ARG A 125 -4.43 -2.67 -3.43
CA ARG A 125 -3.84 -2.42 -4.74
C ARG A 125 -4.46 -3.29 -5.81
N CYS A 126 -4.62 -2.72 -7.00
CA CYS A 126 -5.14 -3.43 -8.16
C CYS A 126 -4.01 -4.06 -8.96
N PHE A 127 -4.25 -5.28 -9.47
CA PHE A 127 -3.31 -6.01 -10.30
C PHE A 127 -4.00 -6.56 -11.55
N THR A 128 -3.32 -6.40 -12.68
CA THR A 128 -3.64 -7.13 -13.91
C THR A 128 -2.69 -8.30 -14.02
N VAL A 129 -3.24 -9.50 -14.09
CA VAL A 129 -2.51 -10.74 -14.34
C VAL A 129 -2.83 -11.18 -15.78
N GLU A 130 -1.81 -11.21 -16.62
CA GLU A 130 -1.93 -11.72 -17.99
C GLU A 130 -1.37 -13.14 -18.03
N LEU A 131 -2.26 -14.09 -18.30
CA LEU A 131 -1.96 -15.50 -18.44
C LEU A 131 -1.85 -15.81 -19.94
N THR A 132 -0.73 -16.38 -20.35
CA THR A 132 -0.53 -16.88 -21.71
C THR A 132 -0.22 -18.38 -21.63
N ALA A 133 -0.52 -19.12 -22.69
CA ALA A 133 -0.34 -20.58 -22.68
C ALA A 133 1.13 -21.04 -22.68
N LYS A 134 2.09 -20.15 -22.94
CA LYS A 134 3.50 -20.51 -23.17
C LYS A 134 4.50 -19.76 -22.28
N ASP A 135 4.14 -18.58 -21.78
CA ASP A 135 5.05 -17.75 -21.00
C ASP A 135 4.65 -17.69 -19.53
N ARG A 136 5.59 -17.25 -18.68
CA ARG A 136 5.28 -16.94 -17.29
C ARG A 136 4.18 -15.89 -17.22
N PRO A 137 3.29 -15.98 -16.23
CA PRO A 137 2.22 -15.01 -16.08
C PRO A 137 2.82 -13.63 -15.78
N ARG A 138 2.29 -12.61 -16.45
CA ARG A 138 2.74 -11.23 -16.26
C ARG A 138 1.84 -10.53 -15.25
N VAL A 139 2.42 -10.10 -14.14
CA VAL A 139 1.71 -9.33 -13.11
C VAL A 139 2.06 -7.85 -13.27
N THR A 140 1.05 -7.02 -13.49
CA THR A 140 1.17 -5.56 -13.56
C THR A 140 0.45 -4.96 -12.37
N ALA A 141 1.19 -4.25 -11.53
CA ALA A 141 0.65 -3.53 -10.38
C ALA A 141 0.25 -2.12 -10.77
N HIS A 142 -1.00 -1.75 -10.54
CA HIS A 142 -1.52 -0.40 -10.80
C HIS A 142 -1.16 0.56 -9.66
N GLY A 143 -1.32 1.86 -9.90
CA GLY A 143 -1.03 2.88 -8.88
C GLY A 143 -1.90 2.71 -7.62
N PRO A 144 -1.45 3.18 -6.43
CA PRO A 144 -2.24 3.08 -5.19
C PRO A 144 -3.56 3.87 -5.25
N GLU A 145 -3.61 4.91 -6.09
CA GLU A 145 -4.81 5.74 -6.32
C GLU A 145 -5.75 5.15 -7.40
N GLU A 146 -5.30 4.12 -8.12
CA GLU A 146 -6.08 3.54 -9.21
C GLU A 146 -7.01 2.45 -8.68
N SER A 147 -8.32 2.70 -8.76
CA SER A 147 -9.31 1.68 -8.43
C SER A 147 -9.36 0.60 -9.51
N CYS A 148 -9.62 -0.65 -9.12
CA CYS A 148 -9.80 -1.73 -10.10
C CYS A 148 -10.97 -1.48 -11.05
N THR A 149 -12.01 -0.77 -10.63
CA THR A 149 -13.11 -0.40 -11.52
C THR A 149 -12.67 0.56 -12.62
N ALA A 150 -11.80 1.53 -12.29
CA ALA A 150 -11.23 2.44 -13.28
C ALA A 150 -10.29 1.70 -14.25
N VAL A 151 -9.50 0.73 -13.74
CA VAL A 151 -8.62 -0.09 -14.59
C VAL A 151 -9.43 -1.00 -15.52
N ALA A 152 -10.48 -1.67 -15.02
CA ALA A 152 -11.35 -2.53 -15.83
C ALA A 152 -12.05 -1.78 -16.98
N ALA A 153 -12.38 -0.51 -16.76
CA ALA A 153 -13.03 0.33 -17.76
C ALA A 153 -12.08 0.81 -18.88
N ARG A 154 -10.76 0.64 -18.73
CA ARG A 154 -9.79 1.04 -19.77
C ARG A 154 -9.88 0.06 -20.94
N PRO A 155 -9.92 0.55 -22.20
CA PRO A 155 -9.79 -0.32 -23.35
C PRO A 155 -8.44 -1.05 -23.26
N SER A 156 -8.47 -2.37 -23.43
CA SER A 156 -7.25 -3.15 -23.61
C SER A 156 -6.46 -2.56 -24.79
N PRO A 157 -5.16 -2.31 -24.65
CA PRO A 157 -4.33 -1.93 -25.80
C PRO A 157 -4.32 -3.05 -26.85
#